data_AF-A0A7Y2GHY5-F1
#
_entry.id   AF-A0A7Y2GHY5-F1
#
_cell.length_a   1.000
_cell.length_b   1.000
_cell.length_c   1.000
_cell.angle_alpha   90.00
_cell.angle_beta   90.00
_cell.angle_gamma   90.00
#
_symmetry.space_group_name_H-M   'P 1'
#
loop_
_entity.id
_entity.type
_entity.pdbx_description
1 polymer ?
#
loop_
_entity_poly.entity_id
_entity_poly.type
_entity_poly.pdbx_seq_one_letter_code
_entity_poly.pdbx_strand_id
1 'polypeptide(L)' 'MKTVVVLITFLMAVPAAYAQWTKYDVGTDASFRGLDVVSKKVIWASGTGGTVVRTIDGGNNWG' A
#
# COMPACT_ATOMS: atom_id res chain seq x y z
N MET A 1 -35.29 25.06 -8.63
CA MET A 1 -34.08 24.96 -9.50
C MET A 1 -32.77 25.05 -8.72
N LYS A 2 -32.53 26.06 -7.88
CA LYS A 2 -31.27 26.20 -7.11
C LYS A 2 -30.88 24.95 -6.29
N THR A 3 -31.83 24.33 -5.59
CA THR A 3 -31.58 23.15 -4.75
C THR A 3 -31.12 21.92 -5.53
N VAL A 4 -31.68 21.73 -6.73
CA VAL A 4 -31.32 20.60 -7.62
C VAL A 4 -29.90 20.77 -8.16
N VAL A 5 -29.53 22.02 -8.53
CA VAL A 5 -28.17 22.34 -8.99
C VAL A 5 -27.14 22.07 -7.90
N VAL A 6 -27.40 22.51 -6.66
CA VAL A 6 -26.51 22.27 -5.51
C VAL A 6 -26.30 20.77 -5.24
N LEU A 7 -27.37 19.96 -5.35
CA LEU A 7 -27.28 18.51 -5.14
C LEU A 7 -26.40 17.84 -6.19
N ILE A 8 -26.56 18.23 -7.46
CA ILE A 8 -25.79 17.69 -8.58
C ILE A 8 -24.31 18.05 -8.45
N THR A 9 -23.98 19.29 -8.06
CA THR A 9 -22.59 19.70 -7.84
C THR A 9 -21.95 18.92 -6.69
N PHE A 10 -22.69 18.64 -5.62
CA PHE A 10 -22.19 17.86 -4.48
C PHE A 10 -21.92 16.40 -4.86
N LEU A 11 -22.80 15.77 -5.66
CA LEU A 11 -22.65 14.41 -6.16
C LEU A 11 -21.45 14.24 -7.13
N MET A 12 -21.16 15.26 -7.95
CA MET A 12 -20.00 15.24 -8.85
C MET A 12 -18.67 15.59 -8.16
N ALA A 13 -18.71 16.11 -6.94
CA ALA A 13 -17.53 16.47 -6.15
C ALA A 13 -17.02 15.33 -5.26
N VAL A 14 -17.60 14.13 -5.33
CA VAL A 14 -17.10 12.97 -4.57
C VAL A 14 -15.89 12.39 -5.29
N PRO A 15 -14.66 12.54 -4.78
CA PRO A 15 -13.51 11.89 -5.38
C PRO A 15 -13.69 10.37 -5.24
N ALA A 16 -13.53 9.64 -6.34
CA ALA A 16 -13.45 8.19 -6.29
C ALA A 16 -12.25 7.79 -5.43
N ALA A 17 -12.49 7.11 -4.31
CA ALA A 17 -11.42 6.54 -3.51
C ALA A 17 -10.91 5.28 -4.23
N TYR A 18 -9.68 5.35 -4.77
CA TYR A 18 -9.02 4.20 -5.38
C TYR A 18 -8.23 3.44 -4.33
N ALA A 19 -8.74 2.28 -3.91
CA ALA A 19 -7.98 1.31 -3.13
C ALA A 19 -7.44 0.24 -4.10
N GLN A 20 -6.15 0.31 -4.41
CA GLN A 20 -5.50 -0.60 -5.33
C GLN A 20 -4.22 -1.15 -4.72
N TRP A 21 -3.93 -2.41 -5.01
CA TRP A 21 -2.65 -3.01 -4.66
C TRP A 21 -1.58 -2.53 -5.63
N THR A 22 -0.52 -1.94 -5.10
CA THR A 22 0.67 -1.60 -5.89
C THR A 22 1.71 -2.68 -5.68
N LYS A 23 2.22 -3.24 -6.78
CA LYS A 23 3.35 -4.17 -6.72
C LYS A 23 4.63 -3.37 -6.47
N TYR A 24 5.35 -3.74 -5.41
CA TYR A 24 6.69 -3.25 -5.15
C TYR A 24 7.71 -4.32 -5.51
N ASP A 25 8.82 -3.90 -6.12
CA ASP A 25 9.94 -4.78 -6.36
C ASP A 25 10.78 -4.90 -5.08
N VAL A 26 11.14 -6.14 -4.74
CA VAL A 26 11.92 -6.51 -3.56
C VAL A 26 13.25 -7.16 -3.95
N GLY A 27 13.56 -7.22 -5.25
CA GLY A 27 14.84 -7.68 -5.78
C GLY A 27 15.06 -9.20 -5.69
N THR A 28 13.98 -9.98 -5.51
CA THR A 28 14.05 -11.44 -5.37
C THR A 28 12.75 -12.12 -5.76
N ASP A 29 12.85 -13.35 -6.29
CA ASP A 29 11.71 -14.23 -6.56
C ASP A 29 11.34 -15.11 -5.34
N ALA A 30 11.95 -14.84 -4.18
CA ALA A 30 11.61 -15.55 -2.95
C ALA A 30 10.13 -15.34 -2.59
N SER A 31 9.45 -16.43 -2.27
CA SER A 31 8.10 -16.33 -1.75
C SER A 31 8.15 -16.07 -0.25
N PHE A 32 7.53 -14.97 0.18
CA PHE A 32 7.49 -14.54 1.58
C PHE A 32 6.29 -15.12 2.33
N ARG A 33 6.49 -15.58 3.57
CA ARG A 33 5.43 -16.10 4.46
C ARG A 33 5.52 -15.59 5.89
N GLY A 34 6.65 -14.99 6.28
CA GLY A 34 6.80 -14.28 7.54
C GLY A 34 6.75 -12.77 7.31
N LEU A 35 6.08 -12.05 8.19
CA LEU A 35 6.00 -10.59 8.21
C LEU A 35 5.96 -10.10 9.66
N ASP A 36 6.78 -9.13 10.00
CA ASP A 36 6.73 -8.44 11.30
C ASP A 36 6.77 -6.91 11.11
N VAL A 37 5.80 -6.21 11.71
CA VAL A 37 5.63 -4.76 11.60
C VAL A 37 6.06 -4.12 12.90
N VAL A 38 7.33 -3.72 12.98
CA VAL A 38 7.91 -3.11 14.18
C VAL A 38 7.38 -1.69 14.39
N SER A 39 7.17 -0.94 13.31
CA SER A 39 6.57 0.39 13.35
C SER A 39 5.94 0.74 12.00
N LYS A 40 5.29 1.92 11.91
CA LYS A 40 4.78 2.45 10.63
C LYS A 40 5.83 2.56 9.51
N LYS A 41 7.11 2.58 9.86
CA LYS A 41 8.22 2.72 8.91
C LYS A 41 9.04 1.45 8.76
N VAL A 42 9.19 0.66 9.83
CA VAL A 42 10.09 -0.49 9.86
C VAL A 42 9.30 -1.79 9.81
N ILE A 43 9.53 -2.58 8.77
CA ILE A 43 8.85 -3.86 8.53
C ILE A 43 9.87 -4.88 8.04
N TRP A 44 9.78 -6.12 8.53
CA TRP A 44 10.60 -7.25 8.11
C TRP A 44 9.74 -8.30 7.40
N ALA A 45 10.29 -8.94 6.36
CA ALA A 45 9.68 -10.08 5.71
C ALA A 45 10.70 -11.22 5.51
N SER A 46 10.24 -12.47 5.64
CA SER A 46 11.08 -13.67 5.48
C SER A 46 10.43 -14.73 4.58
N GLY A 47 11.24 -15.46 3.82
CA GLY A 47 10.77 -16.32 2.73
C GLY A 47 11.65 -17.54 2.40
N THR A 48 11.38 -18.14 1.22
CA THR A 48 12.12 -19.31 0.70
C THR A 48 13.64 -19.07 0.74
N GLY A 49 14.43 -20.11 0.96
CA GLY A 49 15.89 -20.02 0.87
C GLY A 49 16.56 -19.24 2.00
N GLY A 50 15.81 -18.94 3.08
CA GLY A 50 16.31 -18.11 4.17
C GLY A 50 16.36 -16.62 3.83
N THR A 51 15.71 -16.18 2.75
CA THR A 51 15.65 -14.76 2.37
C THR A 51 14.98 -13.95 3.46
N VAL A 52 15.62 -12.85 3.86
CA VAL A 52 15.09 -11.84 4.77
C VAL A 52 15.30 -10.47 4.15
N VAL A 53 14.25 -9.65 4.15
CA VAL A 53 14.28 -8.27 3.66
C VAL A 53 13.65 -7.33 4.69
N ARG A 54 14.03 -6.06 4.64
CA ARG A 54 13.53 -5.01 5.53
C ARG A 54 13.24 -3.73 4.75
N THR A 55 12.20 -3.04 5.16
CA THR A 55 11.99 -1.63 4.83
C THR A 55 12.16 -0.74 6.07
N ILE A 56 12.57 0.50 5.87
CA ILE A 56 12.63 1.56 6.90
C ILE A 56 11.82 2.80 6.51
N ASP A 57 11.04 2.71 5.43
CA ASP A 57 10.24 3.81 4.88
C ASP A 57 8.76 3.43 4.66
N GLY A 58 8.29 2.38 5.33
CA GLY A 58 6.90 1.93 5.27
C GLY A 58 6.59 1.03 4.08
N GLY A 59 7.60 0.41 3.48
CA GLY A 59 7.45 -0.54 2.38
C GLY A 59 7.61 0.07 0.99
N ASN A 60 8.09 1.32 0.89
CA ASN A 60 8.37 1.95 -0.40
C ASN A 60 9.64 1.38 -1.04
N ASN A 61 10.63 1.04 -0.21
CA ASN A 61 11.86 0.33 -0.63
C ASN A 61 12.18 -0.83 0.33
N TRP A 62 12.72 -1.91 -0.23
CA TRP A 62 13.10 -3.12 0.48
C TRP A 62 14.56 -3.49 0.19
N GLY A 63 15.30 -3.91 1.21
CA GLY A 63 16.68 -4.40 1.10
C GLY A 63 17.13 -5.17 2.32
#